data_AF-A0A1F7VB76-F1
#
_entry.id   AF-A0A1F7VB76-F1
#
_cell.length_a   1.000
_cell.length_b   1.000
_cell.length_c   1.000
_cell.angle_alpha   90.00
_cell.angle_beta   90.00
_cell.angle_gamma   90.00
#
_symmetry.space_group_name_H-M   'P 1'
#
loop_
_entity.id
_entity.type
_entity.pdbx_description
1 polymer ?
#
loop_
_entity_poly.entity_id
_entity_poly.type
_entity_poly.pdbx_seq_one_letter_code
_entity_poly.pdbx_strand_id
1 'polypeptide(L)'
;MTILQGLRLIERYGLPHPEWQFVRYSEELKIGRMRDYVGWTIRTVALIKSKKKWKNVFVNWIPKREVPARLDALQKQQEGEAIFVVYPSWTWKKAGAIMSEGMRVTIEGVYGSINDLSRKGKVHSQFLYHRHELQHKYGDQSFFAPEEKRVIRHACAQLMGKDLIAEFAVTTKNKLIFFRLEQLHEAARLLIEKYSPS
;
A
#
# COMPACT_ATOMS: atom_id res chain seq x y z
N MET A 1 -12.66 1.78 -6.56
CA MET A 1 -12.21 0.54 -5.90
C MET A 1 -11.96 0.79 -4.41
N THR A 2 -12.46 -0.07 -3.51
CA THR A 2 -12.20 0.08 -2.07
C THR A 2 -10.80 -0.38 -1.67
N ILE A 3 -10.30 0.10 -0.52
CA ILE A 3 -9.01 -0.35 0.04
C ILE A 3 -8.98 -1.87 0.21
N LEU A 4 -10.07 -2.45 0.73
CA LEU A 4 -10.20 -3.90 0.89
C LEU A 4 -10.06 -4.65 -0.44
N GLN A 5 -10.69 -4.15 -1.52
CA GLN A 5 -10.56 -4.74 -2.85
C GLN A 5 -9.11 -4.67 -3.34
N GLY A 6 -8.42 -3.54 -3.14
CA GLY A 6 -7.01 -3.39 -3.50
C GLY A 6 -6.08 -4.37 -2.78
N LEU A 7 -6.25 -4.55 -1.46
CA LEU A 7 -5.45 -5.49 -0.68
C LEU A 7 -5.71 -6.94 -1.08
N ARG A 8 -6.97 -7.33 -1.33
CA ARG A 8 -7.31 -8.66 -1.85
C ARG A 8 -6.74 -8.93 -3.25
N LEU A 9 -6.66 -7.90 -4.09
CA LEU A 9 -6.03 -8.02 -5.40
C LEU A 9 -4.51 -8.22 -5.31
N ILE A 10 -3.85 -7.58 -4.34
CA ILE A 10 -2.42 -7.83 -4.05
C ILE A 10 -2.20 -9.31 -3.73
N GLU A 11 -3.02 -9.90 -2.85
CA GLU A 11 -2.99 -11.34 -2.52
C GLU A 11 -3.24 -12.20 -3.77
N ARG A 12 -4.29 -11.88 -4.54
CA ARG A 12 -4.68 -12.63 -5.74
C ARG A 12 -3.60 -12.62 -6.83
N TYR A 13 -2.87 -11.52 -6.98
CA TYR A 13 -1.77 -11.39 -7.93
C TYR A 13 -0.46 -12.03 -7.44
N GLY A 14 -0.45 -12.59 -6.22
CA GLY A 14 0.74 -13.19 -5.62
C GLY A 14 1.85 -12.17 -5.41
N LEU A 15 1.50 -10.89 -5.19
CA LEU A 15 2.49 -9.85 -4.94
C LEU A 15 2.92 -9.93 -3.47
N PRO A 16 4.22 -9.83 -3.13
CA PRO A 16 4.66 -9.85 -1.75
C PRO A 16 3.99 -8.75 -0.93
N HIS A 17 3.46 -9.08 0.24
CA HIS A 17 2.74 -8.13 1.09
C HIS A 17 3.07 -8.38 2.57
N PRO A 18 2.76 -7.43 3.48
CA PRO A 18 2.81 -7.69 4.92
C PRO A 18 1.90 -8.85 5.31
N GLU A 19 2.27 -9.60 6.35
CA GLU A 19 1.34 -10.50 7.03
C GLU A 19 0.21 -9.64 7.63
N TRP A 20 -0.89 -9.50 6.90
CA TRP A 20 -2.04 -8.73 7.33
C TRP A 20 -3.22 -9.62 7.67
N GLN A 21 -4.05 -9.16 8.60
CA GLN A 21 -5.31 -9.78 8.95
C GLN A 21 -6.42 -8.75 8.75
N PHE A 22 -7.50 -9.16 8.07
CA PHE A 22 -8.75 -8.43 8.09
C PHE A 22 -9.52 -8.80 9.36
N VAL A 23 -9.96 -7.80 10.10
CA VAL A 23 -10.60 -7.99 11.41
C VAL A 23 -11.92 -7.23 11.41
N ARG A 24 -13.00 -7.97 11.65
CA ARG A 24 -14.30 -7.41 12.05
C ARG A 24 -14.36 -7.37 13.57
N TYR A 25 -15.13 -6.44 14.14
CA TYR A 25 -15.20 -6.25 15.59
C TYR A 25 -15.55 -7.52 16.39
N SER A 26 -16.35 -8.42 15.80
CA SER A 26 -16.75 -9.68 16.43
C SER A 26 -15.75 -10.83 16.23
N GLU A 27 -14.66 -10.61 15.51
CA GLU A 27 -13.70 -11.66 15.15
C GLU A 27 -12.48 -11.65 16.06
N GLU A 28 -11.98 -12.85 16.38
CA GLU A 28 -10.76 -13.00 17.16
C GLU A 28 -9.53 -12.54 16.36
N LEU A 29 -8.69 -11.72 17.00
CA LEU A 29 -7.43 -11.25 16.46
C LEU A 29 -6.36 -12.36 16.52
N LYS A 30 -5.88 -12.83 15.36
CA LYS A 30 -4.94 -13.95 15.21
C LYS A 30 -3.50 -13.47 15.00
N ILE A 31 -3.08 -12.42 15.70
CA ILE A 31 -1.74 -11.81 15.55
C ILE A 31 -0.64 -12.51 16.36
N GLY A 32 -0.99 -13.46 17.22
CA GLY A 32 -0.02 -14.12 18.11
C GLY A 32 1.13 -14.80 17.36
N ARG A 33 0.85 -15.39 16.20
CA ARG A 33 1.83 -16.10 15.36
C ARG A 33 2.55 -15.23 14.33
N MET A 34 2.06 -14.01 14.10
CA MET A 34 2.62 -13.08 13.14
C MET A 34 3.89 -12.43 13.68
N ARG A 35 4.84 -12.18 12.78
CA ARG A 35 6.16 -11.67 13.16
C ARG A 35 6.11 -10.18 13.53
N ASP A 36 6.72 -9.84 14.65
CA ASP A 36 6.91 -8.45 15.05
C ASP A 36 8.12 -7.82 14.34
N TYR A 37 8.00 -6.53 14.03
CA TYR A 37 9.04 -5.74 13.40
C TYR A 37 9.38 -4.50 14.22
N VAL A 38 8.74 -3.36 13.96
CA VAL A 38 8.94 -2.12 14.75
C VAL A 38 7.68 -1.65 15.47
N GLY A 39 6.60 -2.42 15.36
CA GLY A 39 5.27 -2.11 15.91
C GLY A 39 4.19 -2.66 14.99
N TRP A 40 2.97 -2.14 15.11
CA TRP A 40 1.79 -2.62 14.40
C TRP A 40 0.99 -1.46 13.80
N THR A 41 0.40 -1.70 12.64
CA THR A 41 -0.44 -0.76 11.90
C THR A 41 -1.87 -1.26 11.91
N ILE A 42 -2.81 -0.35 12.16
CA ILE A 42 -4.25 -0.58 12.03
C ILE A 42 -4.78 0.46 11.04
N ARG A 43 -5.52 0.00 10.03
CA ARG A 43 -6.15 0.85 9.02
C ARG A 43 -7.59 0.39 8.80
N THR A 44 -8.53 1.32 8.71
CA THR A 44 -9.90 1.00 8.28
C THR A 44 -9.92 0.77 6.77
N VAL A 45 -10.53 -0.33 6.32
CA VAL A 45 -10.53 -0.73 4.89
C VAL A 45 -11.91 -0.78 4.25
N ALA A 46 -12.97 -0.93 5.04
CA ALA A 46 -14.36 -0.87 4.60
C ALA A 46 -15.31 -0.64 5.78
N LEU A 47 -16.55 -0.22 5.47
CA LEU A 47 -17.68 -0.23 6.40
C LEU A 47 -18.77 -1.13 5.83
N ILE A 48 -19.40 -1.93 6.69
CA ILE A 48 -20.43 -2.90 6.28
C ILE A 48 -21.82 -2.24 6.22
N LYS A 49 -22.02 -1.10 6.92
CA LYS A 49 -23.26 -0.30 6.90
C LYS A 49 -22.93 1.17 7.19
N SER A 50 -22.84 2.03 6.17
CA SER A 50 -22.51 3.45 6.39
C SER A 50 -23.74 4.24 6.85
N LYS A 51 -23.71 4.75 8.09
CA LYS A 51 -24.59 5.84 8.51
C LYS A 51 -23.73 7.08 8.65
N LYS A 52 -23.85 7.96 7.65
CA LYS A 52 -23.58 9.41 7.68
C LYS A 52 -22.17 9.96 8.01
N LYS A 53 -21.31 9.35 8.84
CA LYS A 53 -19.91 9.82 9.05
C LYS A 53 -18.91 8.67 9.29
N TRP A 54 -17.90 8.59 8.42
CA TRP A 54 -16.74 7.69 8.52
C TRP A 54 -15.52 8.49 9.00
N LYS A 55 -14.71 7.94 9.90
CA LYS A 55 -13.34 8.46 10.15
C LYS A 55 -12.29 7.51 9.55
N ASN A 56 -11.49 8.03 8.61
CA ASN A 56 -10.35 7.30 8.03
C ASN A 56 -9.30 7.11 9.11
N VAL A 57 -9.25 5.91 9.69
CA VAL A 57 -8.23 5.56 10.67
C VAL A 57 -7.01 5.03 9.95
N PHE A 58 -5.87 5.64 10.26
CA PHE A 58 -4.55 5.11 9.99
C PHE A 58 -3.67 5.38 11.21
N VAL A 59 -3.33 4.32 11.93
CA VAL A 59 -2.45 4.39 13.10
C VAL A 59 -1.33 3.37 12.92
N ASN A 60 -0.10 3.78 13.23
CA ASN A 60 1.10 2.99 13.00
C ASN A 60 1.92 2.90 14.30
N TRP A 61 2.86 1.95 14.33
CA TRP A 61 3.88 1.80 15.37
C TRP A 61 3.29 1.49 16.77
N ILE A 62 2.13 0.83 16.78
CA ILE A 62 1.47 0.40 18.01
C ILE A 62 2.22 -0.81 18.59
N PRO A 63 2.53 -0.85 19.89
CA PRO A 63 3.05 -2.05 20.54
C PRO A 63 2.06 -3.22 20.40
N LYS A 64 2.53 -4.44 20.10
CA LYS A 64 1.66 -5.61 19.84
C LYS A 64 0.57 -5.80 20.91
N ARG A 65 0.95 -5.69 22.19
CA ARG A 65 0.05 -5.83 23.35
C ARG A 65 -1.11 -4.83 23.38
N GLU A 66 -0.95 -3.66 22.75
CA GLU A 66 -1.96 -2.61 22.72
C GLU A 66 -2.91 -2.73 21.52
N VAL A 67 -2.59 -3.58 20.53
CA VAL A 67 -3.38 -3.70 19.30
C VAL A 67 -4.86 -4.02 19.58
N PRO A 68 -5.23 -4.98 20.45
CA PRO A 68 -6.64 -5.27 20.73
C PRO A 68 -7.38 -4.06 21.31
N ALA A 69 -6.83 -3.44 22.37
CA ALA A 69 -7.44 -2.29 23.02
C ALA A 69 -7.57 -1.07 22.07
N ARG A 70 -6.59 -0.87 21.19
CA ARG A 70 -6.65 0.17 20.15
C ARG A 70 -7.73 -0.12 19.12
N LEU A 71 -7.85 -1.36 18.66
CA LEU A 71 -8.89 -1.77 17.71
C LEU A 71 -10.29 -1.52 18.27
N ASP A 72 -10.52 -1.90 19.54
CA ASP A 72 -11.79 -1.66 20.24
C ASP A 72 -12.13 -0.17 20.33
N ALA A 73 -11.15 0.65 20.70
CA ALA A 73 -11.32 2.10 20.78
C ALA A 73 -11.64 2.71 19.41
N LEU A 74 -11.01 2.22 18.34
CA LEU A 74 -11.25 2.69 16.97
C LEU A 74 -12.62 2.28 16.45
N GLN A 75 -13.11 1.07 16.75
CA GLN A 75 -14.45 0.64 16.39
C GLN A 75 -15.53 1.49 17.08
N LYS A 76 -15.36 1.82 18.36
CA LYS A 76 -16.30 2.68 19.10
C LYS A 76 -16.44 4.09 18.50
N GLN A 77 -15.47 4.53 17.69
CA GLN A 77 -15.53 5.81 16.99
C GLN A 77 -16.30 5.76 15.66
N GLN A 78 -16.71 4.58 15.19
CA GLN A 78 -17.38 4.39 13.90
C GLN A 78 -18.89 4.24 14.08
N GLU A 79 -19.68 4.92 13.25
CA GLU A 79 -21.15 4.79 13.20
C GLU A 79 -21.59 3.57 12.37
N GLY A 80 -20.95 2.42 12.57
CA GLY A 80 -21.22 1.17 11.85
C GLY A 80 -20.14 0.11 12.06
N GLU A 81 -20.39 -1.11 11.58
CA GLU A 81 -19.40 -2.20 11.64
C GLU A 81 -18.28 -1.92 10.63
N ALA A 82 -17.06 -1.72 11.14
CA ALA A 82 -15.89 -1.48 10.33
C ALA A 82 -15.07 -2.75 10.13
N ILE A 83 -14.48 -2.87 8.94
CA ILE A 83 -13.43 -3.84 8.68
C ILE A 83 -12.11 -3.10 8.80
N PHE A 84 -11.24 -3.60 9.67
CA PHE A 84 -9.88 -3.13 9.81
C PHE A 84 -8.93 -4.10 9.12
N VAL A 85 -7.80 -3.58 8.64
CA VAL A 85 -6.62 -4.38 8.34
C VAL A 85 -5.58 -4.10 9.41
N VAL A 86 -5.01 -5.17 9.96
CA VAL A 86 -4.00 -5.14 11.01
C VAL A 86 -2.75 -5.85 10.50
N TYR A 87 -1.59 -5.22 10.59
CA TYR A 87 -0.33 -5.80 10.11
C TYR A 87 0.89 -5.20 10.80
N PRO A 88 2.04 -5.90 10.79
CA PRO A 88 3.26 -5.35 11.36
C PRO A 88 3.73 -4.08 10.65
N SER A 89 4.19 -3.10 11.42
CA SER A 89 4.80 -1.87 10.92
C SER A 89 6.25 -2.13 10.51
N TRP A 90 6.71 -1.43 9.47
CA TRP A 90 8.06 -1.57 8.92
C TRP A 90 8.74 -0.22 8.78
N THR A 91 10.06 -0.20 8.95
CA THR A 91 10.91 0.90 8.50
C THR A 91 11.30 0.69 7.04
N TRP A 92 11.26 1.77 6.26
CA TRP A 92 11.49 1.72 4.82
C TRP A 92 12.87 2.27 4.48
N LYS A 93 13.62 1.53 3.65
CA LYS A 93 14.85 2.02 3.03
C LYS A 93 14.51 2.88 1.82
N LYS A 94 13.54 2.42 1.03
CA LYS A 94 13.01 3.10 -0.16
C LYS A 94 11.57 2.70 -0.39
N ALA A 95 10.86 3.51 -1.16
CA ALA A 95 9.50 3.26 -1.58
C ALA A 95 9.36 3.56 -3.08
N GLY A 96 8.24 3.17 -3.66
CA GLY A 96 7.93 3.48 -5.04
C GLY A 96 6.49 3.21 -5.41
N ALA A 97 6.14 3.63 -6.62
CA ALA A 97 4.85 3.38 -7.21
C ALA A 97 5.03 2.73 -8.58
N ILE A 98 4.16 1.77 -8.90
CA ILE A 98 3.95 1.24 -10.24
C ILE A 98 2.64 1.82 -10.75
N MET A 99 2.67 2.52 -11.87
CA MET A 99 1.50 3.10 -12.52
C MET A 99 1.28 2.42 -13.86
N SER A 100 0.14 1.76 -14.02
CA SER A 100 -0.28 1.12 -15.27
C SER A 100 -1.34 1.99 -15.94
N GLU A 101 -1.13 2.36 -17.19
CA GLU A 101 -2.04 3.17 -18.01
C GLU A 101 -2.16 2.51 -19.38
N GLY A 102 -3.23 1.76 -19.60
CA GLY A 102 -3.33 0.81 -20.70
C GLY A 102 -2.12 -0.13 -20.71
N MET A 103 -1.38 -0.15 -21.83
CA MET A 103 -0.18 -0.99 -21.98
C MET A 103 1.11 -0.33 -21.46
N ARG A 104 1.07 0.95 -21.08
CA ARG A 104 2.22 1.67 -20.54
C ARG A 104 2.33 1.40 -19.05
N VAL A 105 3.51 1.01 -18.58
CA VAL A 105 3.76 0.82 -17.15
C VAL A 105 4.97 1.64 -16.68
N THR A 106 4.60 2.66 -15.90
CA THR A 106 5.32 3.56 -15.00
C THR A 106 5.98 2.94 -13.78
N ILE A 107 7.29 3.03 -13.50
CA ILE A 107 7.82 2.74 -12.16
C ILE A 107 8.65 3.91 -11.66
N GLU A 108 8.32 4.42 -10.47
CA GLU A 108 9.06 5.50 -9.82
C GLU A 108 9.53 5.08 -8.43
N GLY A 109 10.75 5.45 -8.08
CA GLY A 109 11.40 5.11 -6.81
C GLY A 109 11.92 6.34 -6.06
N VAL A 110 11.81 6.28 -4.73
CA VAL A 110 12.27 7.32 -3.80
C VAL A 110 12.93 6.69 -2.57
N TYR A 111 14.04 7.25 -2.09
CA TYR A 111 14.57 6.87 -0.77
C TYR A 111 13.63 7.33 0.33
N GLY A 112 13.51 6.53 1.40
CA GLY A 112 12.63 6.87 2.52
C GLY A 112 11.15 6.59 2.23
N SER A 113 10.30 7.61 2.42
CA SER A 113 8.84 7.45 2.44
C SER A 113 8.19 7.66 1.08
N ILE A 114 7.17 6.87 0.75
CA ILE A 114 6.30 7.11 -0.42
C ILE A 114 5.66 8.52 -0.41
N ASN A 115 5.54 9.14 0.77
CA ASN A 115 5.07 10.52 0.88
C ASN A 115 6.01 11.52 0.20
N ASP A 116 7.30 11.22 0.09
CA ASP A 116 8.25 12.06 -0.64
C ASP A 116 8.00 12.01 -2.14
N LEU A 117 7.51 10.87 -2.66
CA LEU A 117 7.04 10.77 -4.04
C LEU A 117 5.72 11.54 -4.21
N SER A 118 4.70 11.19 -3.43
CA SER A 118 3.34 11.70 -3.64
C SER A 118 3.09 13.15 -3.23
N ARG A 119 3.85 13.69 -2.26
CA ARG A 119 3.66 15.08 -1.76
C ARG A 119 4.72 16.05 -2.24
N LYS A 120 5.96 15.59 -2.47
CA LYS A 120 7.08 16.45 -2.87
C LYS A 120 7.46 16.29 -4.33
N GLY A 121 6.86 15.33 -5.05
CA GLY A 121 7.21 15.03 -6.45
C GLY A 121 8.65 14.55 -6.60
N LYS A 122 9.28 14.04 -5.53
CA LYS A 122 10.69 13.66 -5.56
C LYS A 122 10.86 12.27 -6.15
N VAL A 123 11.43 12.21 -7.34
CA VAL A 123 11.78 10.95 -8.03
C VAL A 123 13.30 10.78 -8.01
N HIS A 124 13.82 9.72 -7.40
CA HIS A 124 15.26 9.39 -7.44
C HIS A 124 15.61 8.44 -8.58
N SER A 125 14.63 7.65 -9.05
CA SER A 125 14.81 6.77 -10.19
C SER A 125 13.47 6.47 -10.86
N GLN A 126 13.47 6.37 -12.19
CA GLN A 126 12.31 6.00 -12.99
C GLN A 126 12.67 4.91 -14.00
N PHE A 127 11.77 3.95 -14.15
CA PHE A 127 11.85 2.87 -15.12
C PHE A 127 10.53 2.77 -15.89
N LEU A 128 10.59 2.33 -17.15
CA LEU A 128 9.42 1.86 -17.90
C LEU A 128 9.47 0.35 -18.01
N TYR A 129 8.31 -0.28 -17.92
CA TYR A 129 8.17 -1.69 -18.26
C TYR A 129 7.66 -1.85 -19.69
N HIS A 130 8.45 -2.53 -20.52
CA HIS A 130 8.15 -2.79 -21.92
C HIS A 130 8.82 -4.11 -22.34
N ARG A 131 8.13 -4.94 -23.15
CA ARG A 131 8.62 -6.25 -23.59
C ARG A 131 9.18 -7.12 -22.46
N HIS A 132 8.46 -7.16 -21.34
CA HIS A 132 8.85 -7.91 -20.15
C HIS A 132 10.15 -7.47 -19.44
N GLU A 133 10.67 -6.29 -19.78
CA GLU A 133 11.89 -5.74 -19.19
C GLU A 133 11.64 -4.38 -18.53
N LEU A 134 12.46 -4.09 -17.52
CA LEU A 134 12.50 -2.76 -16.88
C LEU A 134 13.61 -1.95 -17.54
N GLN A 135 13.21 -0.95 -18.33
CA GLN A 135 14.10 -0.02 -19.00
C GLN A 135 14.26 1.23 -18.12
N HIS A 136 15.49 1.52 -17.72
CA HIS A 136 15.78 2.76 -17.00
C HIS A 136 15.51 3.98 -17.88
N LYS A 137 15.00 5.06 -17.27
CA LYS A 137 14.73 6.33 -17.97
C LYS A 137 15.37 7.54 -17.30
N TYR A 138 15.39 7.57 -15.98
CA TYR A 138 15.83 8.75 -15.24
C TYR A 138 16.40 8.37 -13.87
N GLY A 139 17.36 9.14 -13.38
CA GLY A 139 17.96 8.98 -12.05
C GLY A 139 18.91 7.78 -11.93
N ASP A 140 18.96 7.14 -10.76
CA ASP A 140 19.90 6.05 -10.49
C ASP A 140 19.45 4.71 -11.09
N GLN A 141 20.20 4.18 -12.06
CA GLN A 141 19.92 2.89 -12.73
C GLN A 141 20.06 1.68 -11.78
N SER A 142 20.91 1.82 -10.76
CA SER A 142 21.20 0.81 -9.73
C SER A 142 20.26 0.91 -8.51
N PHE A 143 19.31 1.84 -8.54
CA PHE A 143 18.41 2.14 -7.43
C PHE A 143 17.67 0.90 -6.89
N PHE A 144 17.19 0.04 -7.79
CA PHE A 144 16.62 -1.26 -7.44
C PHE A 144 17.63 -2.39 -7.62
N ALA A 145 17.79 -3.21 -6.59
CA ALA A 145 18.61 -4.41 -6.62
C ALA A 145 18.01 -5.46 -7.57
N PRO A 146 18.80 -6.44 -8.07
CA PRO A 146 18.30 -7.46 -9.00
C PRO A 146 17.05 -8.20 -8.50
N GLU A 147 17.02 -8.58 -7.23
CA GLU A 147 15.87 -9.28 -6.63
C GLU A 147 14.61 -8.40 -6.57
N GLU A 148 14.77 -7.12 -6.28
CA GLU A 148 13.66 -6.18 -6.28
C GLU A 148 13.14 -5.94 -7.69
N LYS A 149 14.04 -5.80 -8.68
CA LYS A 149 13.67 -5.69 -10.10
C LYS A 149 12.88 -6.91 -10.57
N ARG A 150 13.22 -8.12 -10.10
CA ARG A 150 12.46 -9.34 -10.39
C ARG A 150 11.02 -9.26 -9.86
N VAL A 151 10.85 -8.83 -8.61
CA VAL A 151 9.52 -8.66 -8.00
C VAL A 151 8.72 -7.54 -8.67
N ILE A 152 9.35 -6.39 -8.94
CA ILE A 152 8.73 -5.26 -9.65
C ILE A 152 8.29 -5.68 -11.05
N ARG A 153 9.12 -6.44 -11.79
CA ARG A 153 8.78 -6.96 -13.12
C ARG A 153 7.56 -7.88 -13.09
N HIS A 154 7.50 -8.79 -12.11
CA HIS A 154 6.32 -9.63 -11.89
C HIS A 154 5.08 -8.77 -11.64
N ALA A 155 5.18 -7.78 -10.76
CA ALA A 155 4.09 -6.86 -10.49
C ALA A 155 3.65 -6.07 -11.73
N CYS A 156 4.59 -5.56 -12.53
CA CYS A 156 4.28 -4.88 -13.79
C CYS A 156 3.49 -5.78 -14.75
N ALA A 157 3.90 -7.05 -14.90
CA ALA A 157 3.18 -8.02 -15.73
C ALA A 157 1.75 -8.24 -15.22
N GLN A 158 1.54 -8.29 -13.91
CA GLN A 158 0.21 -8.44 -13.31
C GLN A 158 -0.65 -7.19 -13.46
N LEU A 159 -0.07 -5.99 -13.52
CA LEU A 159 -0.81 -4.72 -13.53
C LEU A 159 -1.04 -4.14 -14.93
N MET A 160 -0.24 -4.54 -15.91
CA MET A 160 -0.34 -4.06 -17.30
C MET A 160 -1.76 -4.26 -17.85
N GLY A 161 -2.32 -3.21 -18.46
CA GLY A 161 -3.66 -3.23 -19.06
C GLY A 161 -4.83 -3.06 -18.08
N LYS A 162 -4.57 -2.71 -16.82
CA LYS A 162 -5.60 -2.68 -15.76
C LYS A 162 -5.89 -1.30 -15.19
N ASP A 163 -5.17 -0.27 -15.61
CA ASP A 163 -5.34 1.11 -15.12
C ASP A 163 -5.26 1.23 -13.59
N LEU A 164 -4.18 0.65 -13.03
CA LEU A 164 -3.94 0.53 -11.59
C LEU A 164 -2.67 1.27 -11.16
N ILE A 165 -2.69 1.78 -9.92
CA ILE A 165 -1.51 2.25 -9.21
C ILE A 165 -1.23 1.31 -8.04
N ALA A 166 -0.02 0.77 -7.96
CA ALA A 166 0.45 -0.02 -6.81
C ALA A 166 1.57 0.71 -6.09
N GLU A 167 1.45 0.89 -4.77
CA GLU A 167 2.56 1.40 -3.95
C GLU A 167 3.28 0.24 -3.27
N PHE A 168 4.61 0.33 -3.27
CA PHE A 168 5.49 -0.65 -2.64
C PHE A 168 6.58 0.03 -1.82
N ALA A 169 7.15 -0.75 -0.89
CA ALA A 169 8.29 -0.35 -0.09
C ALA A 169 9.31 -1.48 -0.06
N VAL A 170 10.59 -1.10 -0.03
CA VAL A 170 11.68 -1.99 0.39
C VAL A 170 12.02 -1.66 1.83
N THR A 171 11.86 -2.66 2.66
CA THR A 171 12.09 -2.57 4.10
C THR A 171 13.59 -2.56 4.42
N THR A 172 13.95 -2.13 5.63
CA THR A 172 15.33 -2.22 6.15
C THR A 172 15.86 -3.66 6.25
N LYS A 173 14.97 -4.65 6.18
CA LYS A 173 15.31 -6.09 6.11
C LYS A 173 15.38 -6.60 4.65
N ASN A 174 15.53 -5.70 3.67
CA ASN A 174 15.63 -5.98 2.24
C ASN A 174 14.45 -6.79 1.65
N LYS A 175 13.27 -6.67 2.25
CA LYS A 175 12.03 -7.23 1.68
C LYS A 175 11.27 -6.16 0.92
N LEU A 176 10.90 -6.43 -0.34
CA LEU A 176 9.94 -5.63 -1.09
C LEU A 176 8.52 -6.10 -0.76
N ILE A 177 7.65 -5.17 -0.39
CA ILE A 177 6.24 -5.44 -0.08
C ILE A 177 5.34 -4.40 -0.76
N PHE A 178 4.19 -4.85 -1.25
CA PHE A 178 3.10 -4.03 -1.75
C PHE A 178 2.10 -3.82 -0.62
N PHE A 179 1.68 -2.57 -0.43
CA PHE A 179 0.79 -2.19 0.68
C PHE A 179 -0.39 -1.32 0.25
N ARG A 180 -0.47 -0.98 -1.04
CA ARG A 180 -1.59 -0.24 -1.62
C ARG A 180 -1.76 -0.62 -3.08
N LEU A 181 -3.01 -0.73 -3.52
CA LEU A 181 -3.40 -0.90 -4.91
C LEU A 181 -4.71 -0.16 -5.13
N GLU A 182 -4.75 0.75 -6.10
CA GLU A 182 -5.88 1.63 -6.37
C GLU A 182 -6.13 1.77 -7.88
N GLN A 183 -7.33 2.20 -8.25
CA GLN A 183 -7.65 2.53 -9.64
C GLN A 183 -7.07 3.90 -9.96
N LEU A 184 -6.41 4.02 -11.11
CA LEU A 184 -5.74 5.24 -11.55
C LEU A 184 -6.70 6.44 -11.58
N HIS A 185 -7.87 6.28 -12.20
CA HIS A 185 -8.85 7.36 -12.35
C HIS A 185 -9.38 7.87 -11.00
N GLU A 186 -9.53 6.98 -10.01
CA GLU A 186 -10.01 7.35 -8.68
C GLU A 186 -8.93 8.10 -7.90
N ALA A 187 -7.67 7.65 -7.99
CA ALA A 187 -6.53 8.36 -7.41
C ALA A 187 -6.38 9.76 -8.03
N ALA A 188 -6.53 9.89 -9.35
CA ALA A 188 -6.48 11.17 -10.05
C ALA A 188 -7.61 12.12 -9.60
N ARG A 189 -8.85 11.63 -9.53
CA ARG A 189 -10.01 12.43 -9.06
C ARG A 189 -9.76 13.01 -7.66
N LEU A 190 -9.30 12.19 -6.73
CA LEU A 190 -9.03 12.62 -5.34
C LEU A 190 -7.91 13.65 -5.25
N LEU A 191 -6.90 13.59 -6.12
CA LEU A 191 -5.85 14.61 -6.19
C LEU A 191 -6.39 15.94 -6.71
N ILE A 192 -7.21 15.92 -7.77
CA ILE A 192 -7.84 17.13 -8.31
C ILE A 192 -8.73 17.79 -7.27
N GLU A 193 -9.60 17.04 -6.60
CA GLU A 193 -10.48 17.58 -5.54
C GLU A 193 -9.68 18.26 -4.40
N LYS A 194 -8.50 17.74 -4.09
CA LYS A 194 -7.64 18.26 -3.02
C LYS A 194 -6.87 19.51 -3.40
N TYR A 195 -6.40 19.59 -4.65
CA TYR A 195 -5.47 20.63 -5.11
C TYR A 195 -6.08 21.64 -6.09
N SER A 196 -7.31 21.40 -6.52
CA SER A 196 -8.13 22.33 -7.30
C SER A 196 -9.55 22.36 -6.72
N PRO A 197 -9.70 22.77 -5.44
CA PRO A 197 -11.03 22.96 -4.87
C PRO A 197 -11.70 24.11 -5.62
N SER A 198 -12.77 23.77 -6.35
CA SER A 198 -13.74 24.73 -6.89
C SER A 198 -14.44 25.50 -5.79
#